data_AF-A0A943B1N9-F1
#
_entry.id   AF-A0A943B1N9-F1
#
_cell.length_a   1.000
_cell.length_b   1.000
_cell.length_c   1.000
_cell.angle_alpha   90.00
_cell.angle_beta   90.00
_cell.angle_gamma   90.00
#
_symmetry.space_group_name_H-M   'P 1'
#
loop_
_entity.id
_entity.type
_entity.pdbx_description
1 polymer ?
#
loop_
_entity_poly.entity_id
_entity_poly.type
_entity_poly.pdbx_seq_one_letter_code
_entity_poly.pdbx_strand_id
1 'polypeptide(L)'
;MPYVENHMLSESLIKILGDKIRYIPSCKCHETFYERELEKIERENEKERVKNRGNRYKNFSIIDNKFLNSLFEKADFTEKHMEIAKKYAEKFIEKNCDVGILFYGNSGTGKTFTSACIGNYLMERGRN
;
A
#
# COMPACT_ATOMS: atom_id res chain seq x y z
N MET A 1 -1.86 -39.79 -17.67
CA MET A 1 -0.51 -39.61 -18.25
C MET A 1 0.14 -38.41 -17.55
N PRO A 2 1.43 -38.46 -17.18
CA PRO A 2 2.11 -37.40 -16.41
C PRO A 2 2.38 -36.11 -17.19
N TYR A 3 2.01 -36.08 -18.48
CA TYR A 3 2.20 -34.97 -19.39
C TYR A 3 0.91 -34.67 -20.15
N VAL A 4 0.71 -33.40 -20.51
CA VAL A 4 -0.40 -32.89 -21.34
C VAL A 4 0.18 -32.08 -22.51
N GLU A 5 -0.59 -31.95 -23.59
CA GLU A 5 -0.18 -31.14 -24.73
C GLU A 5 -0.08 -29.65 -24.33
N ASN A 6 0.99 -28.99 -24.77
CA ASN A 6 1.25 -27.60 -24.42
C ASN A 6 0.44 -26.66 -25.32
N HIS A 7 -0.79 -26.35 -24.90
CA HIS A 7 -1.68 -25.45 -25.62
C HIS A 7 -1.21 -23.98 -25.67
N MET A 8 -0.12 -23.61 -24.98
CA MET A 8 0.47 -22.27 -25.07
C MET A 8 1.40 -22.10 -26.27
N LEU A 9 1.72 -23.17 -27.01
CA LEU A 9 2.61 -23.13 -28.17
C LEU A 9 1.84 -23.39 -29.46
N SER A 10 2.06 -22.55 -30.47
CA SER A 10 1.56 -22.80 -31.83
C SER A 10 2.42 -23.82 -32.57
N GLU A 11 1.84 -24.57 -33.51
CA GLU A 11 2.56 -25.55 -34.35
C GLU A 11 3.80 -24.98 -35.07
N SER A 12 3.77 -23.71 -35.47
CA SER A 12 4.93 -23.03 -36.07
C SER A 12 6.11 -22.92 -35.11
N LEU A 13 5.84 -22.65 -33.82
CA LEU A 13 6.87 -22.58 -32.78
C LEU A 13 7.40 -23.97 -32.42
N ILE A 14 6.53 -24.99 -32.40
CA ILE A 14 6.94 -26.38 -32.19
C ILE A 14 7.87 -26.83 -33.31
N LYS A 15 7.60 -26.44 -34.56
CA LYS A 15 8.48 -26.75 -35.69
C LYS A 15 9.87 -26.11 -35.57
N ILE A 16 9.96 -24.92 -34.97
CA ILE A 16 11.22 -24.18 -34.79
C ILE A 16 12.02 -24.74 -33.60
N LEU A 17 11.36 -24.99 -32.47
CA LEU A 17 12.00 -25.35 -31.21
C LEU A 17 12.11 -26.88 -31.00
N GLY A 18 11.40 -27.66 -31.81
CA GLY A 18 11.42 -29.12 -31.86
C GLY A 18 10.31 -29.78 -31.04
N ASP A 19 9.93 -31.01 -31.42
CA ASP A 19 8.79 -31.74 -30.81
C ASP A 19 8.94 -32.04 -29.31
N LYS A 20 10.15 -31.93 -28.76
CA LYS A 20 10.40 -32.18 -27.33
C LYS A 20 9.64 -31.22 -26.41
N ILE A 21 9.18 -30.07 -26.90
CA ILE A 21 8.39 -29.10 -26.11
C ILE A 21 6.88 -29.20 -26.32
N ARG A 22 6.41 -30.16 -27.15
CA ARG A 22 4.99 -30.37 -27.46
C ARG A 22 4.17 -30.75 -26.21
N TYR A 23 4.81 -31.36 -25.23
CA TYR A 23 4.17 -31.80 -24.00
C TYR A 23 4.81 -31.15 -22.76
N ILE A 24 3.98 -30.78 -21.79
CA ILE A 24 4.40 -30.24 -20.49
C ILE A 24 3.89 -31.13 -19.37
N PRO A 25 4.51 -31.12 -18.17
CA PRO A 25 3.99 -31.84 -17.02
C PRO A 25 2.53 -31.45 -16.74
N SER A 26 1.70 -32.42 -16.39
CA SER A 26 0.28 -32.17 -16.07
C SER A 26 0.06 -31.48 -14.72
N CYS A 27 1.13 -31.12 -14.01
CA CYS A 27 1.06 -30.50 -12.69
C CYS A 27 1.02 -28.96 -12.82
N LYS A 28 0.24 -28.33 -11.94
CA LYS A 28 0.11 -26.86 -11.89
C LYS A 28 1.21 -26.17 -11.10
N CYS A 29 2.23 -26.89 -10.67
CA CYS A 29 3.26 -26.36 -9.77
C CYS A 29 3.94 -25.09 -10.34
N HIS A 30 4.14 -25.05 -11.66
CA HIS A 30 4.78 -23.92 -12.33
C HIS A 30 3.84 -22.72 -12.45
N GLU A 31 2.55 -22.94 -12.75
CA GLU A 31 1.51 -21.91 -12.75
C GLU A 31 1.37 -21.29 -11.35
N THR A 32 1.23 -22.13 -10.32
CA THR A 32 1.10 -21.67 -8.93
C THR A 32 2.33 -20.91 -8.45
N PHE A 33 3.53 -21.25 -8.91
CA PHE A 33 4.75 -20.49 -8.61
C PHE A 33 4.67 -19.09 -9.23
N TYR A 34 4.34 -18.99 -10.53
CA TYR A 34 4.23 -17.71 -11.22
C TYR A 34 3.11 -16.82 -10.65
N GLU A 35 1.95 -17.39 -10.34
CA GLU A 35 0.85 -16.67 -9.69
C GLU A 35 1.32 -16.02 -8.38
N ARG A 36 2.03 -16.76 -7.53
CA ARG A 36 2.58 -16.23 -6.28
C ARG A 36 3.62 -15.13 -6.50
N GLU A 37 4.48 -15.27 -7.51
CA GLU A 37 5.47 -14.24 -7.84
C GLU A 37 4.80 -12.98 -8.40
N LEU A 38 3.78 -13.13 -9.25
CA LEU A 38 2.98 -12.00 -9.75
C LEU A 38 2.25 -11.28 -8.62
N GLU A 39 1.63 -12.01 -7.69
CA GLU A 39 1.00 -11.42 -6.49
C GLU A 39 2.00 -10.64 -5.63
N LYS A 40 3.24 -11.12 -5.49
CA LYS A 40 4.30 -10.40 -4.77
C LYS A 40 4.68 -9.11 -5.50
N ILE A 41 4.89 -9.18 -6.81
CA ILE A 41 5.25 -8.03 -7.65
C ILE A 41 4.13 -6.99 -7.62
N GLU A 42 2.87 -7.40 -7.74
CA GLU A 42 1.71 -6.50 -7.63
C GLU A 42 1.67 -5.84 -6.26
N ARG A 43 1.88 -6.60 -5.18
CA ARG A 43 1.92 -6.06 -3.82
C ARG A 43 3.06 -5.06 -3.63
N GLU A 44 4.23 -5.29 -4.20
CA GLU A 44 5.34 -4.33 -4.18
C GLU A 44 5.06 -3.08 -5.00
N ASN A 45 4.52 -3.22 -6.20
CA ASN A 45 4.11 -2.11 -7.05
C ASN A 45 3.05 -1.23 -6.37
N GLU A 46 2.08 -1.85 -5.70
CA GLU A 46 1.02 -1.20 -4.95
C GLU A 46 1.59 -0.41 -3.76
N LYS A 47 2.62 -0.95 -3.07
CA LYS A 47 3.37 -0.24 -2.02
C LYS A 47 4.16 0.95 -2.56
N GLU A 48 4.88 0.76 -3.67
CA GLU A 48 5.68 1.81 -4.30
C GLU A 48 4.78 2.94 -4.87
N ARG A 49 3.59 2.62 -5.40
CA ARG A 49 2.60 3.61 -5.83
C ARG A 49 2.12 4.51 -4.67
N VAL A 50 1.82 3.94 -3.51
CA VAL A 50 1.44 4.72 -2.31
C VAL A 50 2.59 5.60 -1.84
N LYS A 51 3.80 5.05 -1.77
CA LYS A 51 5.01 5.78 -1.40
C LYS A 51 5.28 6.95 -2.33
N ASN A 52 5.12 6.76 -3.64
CA ASN A 52 5.33 7.80 -4.65
C ASN A 52 4.25 8.89 -4.61
N ARG A 53 2.98 8.55 -4.30
CA ARG A 53 1.93 9.54 -4.04
C ARG A 53 2.24 10.36 -2.80
N GLY A 54 2.62 9.72 -1.69
CA GLY A 54 3.06 10.42 -0.47
C GLY A 54 4.27 11.33 -0.72
N ASN A 55 5.26 10.87 -1.48
CA ASN A 55 6.45 11.67 -1.82
C ASN A 55 6.13 12.90 -2.69
N ARG A 56 5.09 12.85 -3.54
CA ARG A 56 4.65 14.03 -4.30
C ARG A 56 4.25 15.18 -3.37
N TYR A 57 3.56 14.89 -2.25
CA TYR A 57 3.18 15.89 -1.25
C TYR A 57 4.32 16.27 -0.30
N LYS A 58 5.29 15.37 -0.06
CA LYS A 58 6.51 15.66 0.73
C LYS A 58 7.39 16.74 0.09
N ASN A 59 7.48 16.77 -1.24
CA ASN A 59 8.35 17.74 -1.93
C ASN A 59 7.76 19.17 -1.95
N PHE A 60 6.45 19.34 -1.75
CA PHE A 60 5.81 20.66 -1.74
C PHE A 60 5.70 21.29 -0.35
N SER A 61 5.99 20.54 0.71
CA SER A 61 5.73 20.96 2.07
C SER A 61 7.01 20.93 2.89
N ILE A 62 7.17 21.91 3.79
CA ILE A 62 8.29 22.06 4.73
C ILE A 62 8.15 20.96 5.81
N ILE A 63 8.13 19.70 5.40
CA ILE A 63 7.86 18.53 6.24
C ILE A 63 9.21 17.95 6.67
N ASP A 64 9.58 18.26 7.91
CA ASP A 64 10.74 17.70 8.59
C ASP A 64 10.57 16.18 8.83
N ASN A 65 11.68 15.43 8.98
CA ASN A 65 11.69 14.01 9.33
C ASN A 65 10.87 13.69 10.60
N LYS A 66 10.72 14.68 11.48
CA LYS A 66 9.86 14.60 12.67
C LYS A 66 8.39 14.37 12.32
N PHE A 67 7.89 15.00 11.25
CA PHE A 67 6.53 14.79 10.77
C PHE A 67 6.35 13.38 10.20
N LEU A 68 7.31 12.87 9.41
CA LEU A 68 7.24 11.52 8.83
C LEU A 68 7.14 10.41 9.88
N ASN A 69 7.73 10.64 11.06
CA ASN A 69 7.75 9.69 12.16
C ASN A 69 6.61 9.90 13.17
N SER A 70 5.73 10.88 12.95
CA SER A 70 4.59 11.15 13.83
C SER A 70 3.45 10.19 13.52
N LEU A 71 3.34 9.14 14.32
CA LEU A 71 2.37 8.04 14.15
C LEU A 71 1.49 7.93 15.38
N PHE A 72 0.22 7.57 15.20
CA PHE A 72 -0.68 7.33 16.34
C PHE A 72 -0.14 6.24 17.26
N GLU A 73 0.53 5.23 16.71
CA GLU A 73 1.15 4.13 17.46
C GLU A 73 2.30 4.59 18.37
N LYS A 74 2.90 5.76 18.08
CA LYS A 74 3.97 6.37 18.88
C LYS A 74 3.46 7.49 19.79
N ALA A 75 2.16 7.79 19.74
CA ALA A 75 1.56 8.85 20.51
C ALA A 75 1.20 8.37 21.92
N ASP A 76 1.34 9.27 22.91
CA ASP A 76 0.76 9.05 24.23
C ASP A 76 -0.74 9.40 24.19
N PHE A 77 -1.59 8.45 24.60
CA PHE A 77 -3.04 8.61 24.68
C PHE A 77 -3.54 9.05 26.06
N THR A 78 -2.63 9.36 26.99
CA THR A 78 -3.00 10.01 28.26
C THR A 78 -3.77 11.31 28.04
N GLU A 79 -3.52 12.00 26.92
CA GLU A 79 -4.25 13.20 26.53
C GLU A 79 -5.45 12.91 25.62
N LYS A 80 -6.65 13.32 26.05
CA LYS A 80 -7.93 13.13 25.33
C LYS A 80 -7.93 13.61 23.88
N HIS A 81 -7.12 14.63 23.55
CA HIS A 81 -7.08 15.20 22.21
C HIS A 81 -6.57 14.19 21.16
N MET A 82 -5.75 13.22 21.59
CA MET A 82 -5.20 12.19 20.69
C MET A 82 -6.20 11.09 20.35
N GLU A 83 -7.05 10.73 21.32
CA GLU A 83 -8.17 9.82 21.10
C GLU A 83 -9.16 10.42 20.08
N ILE A 84 -9.47 11.71 20.22
CA ILE A 84 -10.33 12.45 19.29
C ILE A 84 -9.72 12.49 17.89
N ALA A 85 -8.43 12.77 17.79
CA ALA A 85 -7.71 12.81 16.52
C ALA A 85 -7.74 11.47 15.78
N LYS A 86 -7.53 10.35 16.49
CA LYS A 86 -7.59 9.01 15.90
C LYS A 86 -9.00 8.67 15.40
N LYS A 87 -10.02 8.92 16.22
CA LYS A 87 -11.44 8.73 15.84
C LYS A 87 -11.85 9.58 14.65
N TYR A 88 -11.34 10.81 14.57
CA TYR A 88 -11.55 11.68 13.41
C TYR A 88 -10.92 11.07 12.15
N ALA A 89 -9.66 10.65 12.21
CA ALA A 89 -8.95 10.08 11.08
C ALA A 89 -9.59 8.78 10.57
N GLU A 90 -10.05 7.91 11.47
CA GLU A 90 -10.82 6.69 11.15
C GLU A 90 -12.12 7.04 10.41
N LYS A 91 -12.93 7.95 10.97
CA LYS A 91 -14.19 8.37 10.35
C LYS A 91 -14.02 9.08 9.02
N PHE A 92 -12.92 9.81 8.82
CA PHE A 92 -12.62 10.49 7.58
C PHE A 92 -12.40 9.53 6.41
N ILE A 93 -11.95 8.29 6.69
CA ILE A 93 -11.81 7.24 5.68
C ILE A 93 -13.14 6.52 5.45
N GLU A 94 -13.87 6.20 6.52
CA GLU A 94 -15.15 5.47 6.45
C GLU A 94 -16.27 6.28 5.80
N LYS A 95 -16.25 7.59 6.00
CA LYS A 95 -17.25 8.53 5.50
C LYS A 95 -16.49 9.64 4.81
N ASN A 96 -16.94 10.08 3.63
CA ASN A 96 -16.47 11.31 2.99
C ASN A 96 -16.84 12.51 3.90
N CYS A 97 -16.09 12.67 4.99
CA CYS A 97 -16.31 13.67 6.02
C CYS A 97 -15.87 15.01 5.44
N ASP A 98 -16.83 15.90 5.20
CA ASP A 98 -16.64 17.23 4.65
C ASP A 98 -16.26 18.28 5.72
N VAL A 99 -16.13 17.85 6.97
CA VAL A 99 -15.82 18.72 8.13
C VAL A 99 -14.36 18.56 8.54
N GLY A 100 -13.65 19.68 8.66
CA GLY A 100 -12.29 19.73 9.21
C GLY A 100 -12.24 19.78 10.73
N ILE A 101 -11.08 19.43 11.31
CA ILE A 101 -10.80 19.52 12.75
C ILE A 101 -9.72 20.58 13.04
N LEU A 102 -9.90 21.38 14.10
CA LEU A 102 -8.95 22.41 14.53
C LEU A 102 -8.42 22.10 15.94
N PHE A 103 -7.10 22.01 16.07
CA PHE A 103 -6.42 21.97 17.36
C PHE A 103 -5.86 23.35 17.71
N TYR A 104 -6.22 23.90 18.87
CA TYR A 104 -5.76 25.21 19.37
C TYR A 104 -5.32 25.11 20.84
N GLY A 105 -4.41 25.99 21.26
CA GLY A 105 -3.84 26.00 22.62
C GLY A 105 -2.38 26.47 22.67
N ASN A 106 -1.79 26.49 23.86
CA ASN A 106 -0.43 27.00 24.11
C ASN A 106 0.68 26.30 23.32
N SER A 107 1.84 26.92 23.15
CA SER A 107 3.00 26.27 22.54
C SER A 107 3.39 25.00 23.32
N GLY A 108 3.89 23.98 22.61
CA GLY A 108 4.33 22.72 23.23
C GLY A 108 3.23 21.69 23.52
N THR A 109 1.94 22.00 23.32
CA THR A 109 0.82 21.07 23.63
C THR A 109 0.53 20.02 22.55
N GLY A 110 1.55 19.56 21.81
CA GLY A 110 1.39 18.46 20.85
C GLY A 110 0.60 18.73 19.55
N LYS A 111 -0.07 19.88 19.36
CA LYS A 111 -0.94 20.15 18.18
C LYS A 111 -0.35 19.78 16.82
N THR A 112 0.88 20.21 16.54
CA THR A 112 1.56 19.90 15.27
C THR A 112 1.81 18.40 15.11
N PHE A 113 2.15 17.72 16.20
CA PHE A 113 2.31 16.27 16.21
C PHE A 113 0.97 15.57 15.99
N THR A 114 -0.11 16.01 16.64
CA THR A 114 -1.47 15.50 16.43
C THR A 114 -1.89 15.60 14.96
N SER A 115 -1.72 16.77 14.35
CA SER A 115 -2.04 16.98 12.93
C SER A 115 -1.18 16.10 12.01
N ALA A 116 0.09 15.89 12.36
CA ALA A 116 0.99 15.01 11.61
C ALA A 116 0.53 13.54 11.69
N CYS A 117 0.11 13.06 12.87
CA CYS A 117 -0.46 11.72 13.03
C CYS A 117 -1.70 11.51 12.16
N ILE A 118 -2.63 12.47 12.12
CA ILE A 118 -3.80 12.41 11.23
C ILE A 118 -3.36 12.35 9.77
N GLY A 119 -2.47 13.24 9.34
CA GLY A 119 -2.01 13.29 7.95
C GLY A 119 -1.35 11.98 7.52
N ASN A 120 -0.44 11.43 8.33
CA ASN A 120 0.22 10.16 8.02
C ASN A 120 -0.76 8.98 7.99
N TYR A 121 -1.70 8.93 8.94
CA TYR A 121 -2.75 7.90 8.96
C TYR A 121 -3.59 7.92 7.68
N LEU A 122 -4.00 9.11 7.24
CA LEU A 122 -4.78 9.30 6.01
C LEU A 122 -3.94 9.04 4.75
N MET A 123 -2.66 9.38 4.70
CA MET A 123 -1.80 9.06 3.56
C MET A 123 -1.56 7.56 3.40
N GLU A 124 -1.48 6.82 4.51
CA GLU A 124 -1.28 5.36 4.50
C GLU A 124 -2.56 4.62 4.10
N ARG A 125 -3.73 5.08 4.58
CA ARG A 125 -5.00 4.35 4.49
C ARG A 125 -6.04 4.98 3.55
N GLY A 126 -5.86 6.24 3.16
CA GLY A 126 -6.69 6.98 2.21
C GLY A 126 -6.44 6.53 0.78
N ARG A 127 -6.92 5.34 0.45
CA ARG A 127 -7.12 4.87 -0.92
C ARG A 127 -8.61 5.04 -1.25
N ASN A 128 -8.94 6.13 -1.92
CA ASN A 128 -10.00 6.15 -2.92
C ASN A 128 -9.44 6.87 -4.15
#